data_AF-A0A7Z0MGL4-F1
#
_entry.id   AF-A0A7Z0MGL4-F1
#
_cell.length_a   1.000
_cell.length_b   1.000
_cell.length_c   1.000
_cell.angle_alpha   90.00
_cell.angle_beta   90.00
_cell.angle_gamma   90.00
#
_symmetry.space_group_name_H-M   'P 1'
#
loop_
_entity.id
_entity.type
_entity.pdbx_description
1 polymer ?
#
loop_
_entity_poly.entity_id
_entity_poly.type
_entity_poly.pdbx_seq_one_letter_code
_entity_poly.pdbx_strand_id
1 'polypeptide(L)'
;IDALGHPEHEVDIAFVGKYVDLTESYKSLTEALVHAGIHTRSRVNVHYIDSEAIERDGCGSLAAMDAILVPGGFGKRGTEGKICAIRFAREHKLPYLGICLGMQLAVVEYARDMAGMTGAHSTEFERDAPYPVIGLITEWQDRSGRLEKRDESSDLGGTMRLGGQVCQLKDG
;
A
#
# COMPACT_ATOMS: atom_id res chain seq x y z
N ILE A 1 2.97 27.38 7.61
CA ILE A 1 1.86 27.84 6.73
C ILE A 1 2.40 28.62 5.54
N ASP A 2 3.37 29.53 5.73
CA ASP A 2 4.10 30.21 4.64
C ASP A 2 4.61 29.29 3.52
N ALA A 3 5.25 28.17 3.88
CA ALA A 3 5.74 27.15 2.94
C ALA A 3 4.65 26.55 2.01
N LEU A 4 3.37 26.65 2.36
CA LEU A 4 2.26 26.17 1.54
C LEU A 4 1.93 27.15 0.39
N GLY A 5 2.15 28.45 0.62
CA GLY A 5 2.01 29.51 -0.38
C GLY A 5 3.29 29.72 -1.21
N HIS A 6 4.45 29.37 -0.65
CA HIS A 6 5.77 29.57 -1.25
C HIS A 6 6.63 28.29 -1.18
N PRO A 7 6.27 27.23 -1.92
CA PRO A 7 7.10 26.03 -2.02
C PRO A 7 8.38 26.30 -2.83
N GLU A 8 9.48 25.66 -2.45
CA GLU A 8 10.78 25.71 -3.12
C GLU A 8 10.96 24.58 -4.15
N HIS A 9 10.21 23.49 -3.98
CA HIS A 9 10.24 22.30 -4.83
C HIS A 9 8.83 21.82 -5.18
N GLU A 10 8.74 20.95 -6.18
CA GLU A 10 7.51 20.30 -6.61
C GLU A 10 7.79 18.81 -6.85
N VAL A 11 6.84 17.96 -6.47
CA VAL A 11 6.97 16.49 -6.60
C VAL A 11 5.63 15.90 -7.01
N ASP A 12 5.66 15.03 -8.02
CA ASP A 12 4.51 14.33 -8.57
C ASP A 12 4.45 12.90 -8.00
N ILE A 13 3.43 12.63 -7.18
CA ILE A 13 3.21 11.34 -6.54
C ILE A 13 2.03 10.62 -7.19
N ALA A 14 2.28 9.44 -7.75
CA ALA A 14 1.23 8.53 -8.18
C ALA A 14 0.57 7.86 -6.97
N PHE A 15 -0.71 8.11 -6.78
CA PHE A 15 -1.55 7.44 -5.80
C PHE A 15 -2.36 6.33 -6.50
N VAL A 16 -1.87 5.10 -6.43
CA VAL A 16 -2.40 3.96 -7.20
C VAL A 16 -3.45 3.22 -6.39
N GLY A 17 -4.71 3.58 -6.60
CA GLY A 17 -5.86 3.08 -5.85
C GLY A 17 -6.97 2.55 -6.77
N LYS A 18 -8.04 2.02 -6.17
CA LYS A 18 -9.25 1.62 -6.90
C LYS A 18 -10.31 2.73 -6.89
N TYR A 19 -10.45 3.44 -5.78
CA TYR A 19 -11.50 4.45 -5.59
C TYR A 19 -10.99 5.86 -5.85
N VAL A 20 -10.44 6.07 -7.05
CA VAL A 20 -9.86 7.38 -7.43
C VAL A 20 -10.90 8.50 -7.52
N ASP A 21 -12.15 8.16 -7.80
CA ASP A 21 -13.26 9.13 -7.87
C ASP A 21 -13.80 9.54 -6.50
N LEU A 22 -13.43 8.82 -5.43
CA LEU A 22 -13.85 9.09 -4.06
C LEU A 22 -12.63 9.55 -3.25
N THR A 23 -12.12 10.73 -3.59
CA THR A 23 -10.98 11.38 -2.91
C THR A 23 -11.18 11.46 -1.38
N GLU A 24 -12.43 11.56 -0.92
CA GLU A 24 -12.77 11.55 0.52
C GLU A 24 -12.33 10.28 1.25
N SER A 25 -12.26 9.13 0.56
CA SER A 25 -11.78 7.87 1.15
C SER A 25 -10.32 7.92 1.57
N TYR A 26 -9.57 8.90 1.05
CA TYR A 26 -8.14 9.04 1.25
C TYR A 26 -7.76 10.36 1.92
N LYS A 27 -8.73 11.11 2.47
CA LYS A 27 -8.51 12.45 3.04
C LYS A 27 -7.34 12.50 4.01
N SER A 28 -7.27 11.59 4.98
CA SER A 28 -6.17 11.56 5.96
C SER A 28 -4.79 11.33 5.33
N LEU A 29 -4.72 10.55 4.24
CA LEU A 29 -3.46 10.30 3.52
C LEU A 29 -3.02 11.55 2.74
N THR A 30 -3.96 12.19 2.05
CA THR A 30 -3.70 13.42 1.31
C THR A 30 -3.26 14.55 2.25
N GLU A 31 -3.89 14.71 3.41
CA GLU A 31 -3.45 15.69 4.41
C GLU A 31 -2.06 15.36 4.99
N ALA A 32 -1.74 14.08 5.20
CA ALA A 32 -0.41 13.68 5.65
C ALA A 32 0.68 14.04 4.61
N LEU A 33 0.40 13.87 3.32
CA LEU A 33 1.28 14.28 2.23
C LEU A 33 1.44 15.81 2.19
N VAL A 34 0.36 16.57 2.38
CA VAL A 34 0.42 18.04 2.49
C VAL A 34 1.27 18.46 3.68
N HIS A 35 1.11 17.83 4.84
CA HIS A 35 1.94 18.12 6.03
C HIS A 35 3.43 17.83 5.77
N ALA A 36 3.75 16.73 5.10
CA ALA A 36 5.12 16.42 4.68
C ALA A 36 5.66 17.48 3.71
N GLY A 37 4.84 17.93 2.75
CA GLY A 37 5.18 19.02 1.83
C GLY A 37 5.49 20.33 2.55
N ILE A 38 4.68 20.73 3.53
CA ILE A 38 4.95 21.92 4.36
C ILE A 38 6.30 21.80 5.08
N HIS A 39 6.56 20.64 5.67
CA HIS A 39 7.80 20.40 6.43
C HIS A 39 9.05 20.46 5.54
N THR A 40 8.93 19.99 4.30
CA THR A 40 10.02 19.92 3.31
C THR A 40 10.03 21.09 2.33
N ARG A 41 9.14 22.08 2.51
CA ARG A 41 8.92 23.20 1.56
C ARG A 41 8.67 22.74 0.12
N SER A 42 8.00 21.61 -0.04
CA SER A 42 7.68 21.02 -1.35
C SER A 42 6.17 21.06 -1.59
N ARG A 43 5.77 21.41 -2.81
CA ARG A 43 4.42 21.18 -3.31
C ARG A 43 4.29 19.71 -3.70
N VAL A 44 3.40 18.99 -3.04
CA VAL A 44 3.11 17.58 -3.36
C VAL A 44 1.87 17.53 -4.25
N ASN A 45 2.07 17.15 -5.51
CA ASN A 45 1.00 16.92 -6.47
C ASN A 45 0.60 15.45 -6.44
N VAL A 46 -0.63 15.17 -6.02
CA VAL A 46 -1.13 13.80 -5.94
C VAL A 46 -1.92 13.47 -7.21
N HIS A 47 -1.41 12.51 -7.99
CA HIS A 47 -2.05 11.99 -9.18
C HIS A 47 -2.77 10.69 -8.85
N TYR A 48 -4.10 10.72 -8.78
CA TYR A 48 -4.88 9.51 -8.52
C TYR A 48 -4.96 8.66 -9.77
N ILE A 49 -4.41 7.45 -9.71
CA ILE A 49 -4.32 6.52 -10.84
C ILE A 49 -5.10 5.25 -10.50
N ASP A 50 -6.04 4.89 -11.38
CA ASP A 50 -6.83 3.68 -11.21
C ASP A 50 -5.98 2.44 -11.47
N SER A 51 -5.84 1.59 -10.45
CA SER A 51 -5.17 0.31 -10.56
C SER A 51 -5.79 -0.62 -11.60
N GLU A 52 -7.11 -0.58 -11.85
CA GLU A 52 -7.74 -1.39 -12.90
C GLU A 52 -7.38 -0.85 -14.31
N ALA A 53 -7.08 0.44 -14.44
CA ALA A 53 -6.53 0.99 -15.69
C ALA A 53 -5.11 0.49 -15.94
N ILE A 54 -4.27 0.39 -14.90
CA ILE A 54 -2.92 -0.19 -15.03
C ILE A 54 -2.97 -1.66 -15.47
N GLU A 55 -3.93 -2.45 -14.97
CA GLU A 55 -4.11 -3.85 -15.40
C GLU A 55 -4.41 -3.96 -16.90
N ARG A 56 -5.23 -3.06 -17.43
CA ARG A 56 -5.64 -3.09 -18.85
C ARG A 56 -4.61 -2.46 -19.77
N ASP A 57 -4.11 -1.29 -19.38
CA ASP A 57 -3.40 -0.36 -20.28
C ASP A 57 -1.89 -0.31 -19.97
N GLY A 58 -1.45 -0.92 -18.86
CA GLY A 58 -0.06 -0.97 -18.41
C GLY A 58 0.38 0.25 -17.60
N CYS A 59 1.67 0.29 -17.25
CA CYS A 59 2.25 1.29 -16.35
C CYS A 59 2.60 2.63 -17.00
N GLY A 60 2.13 2.92 -18.23
CA GLY A 60 2.51 4.14 -18.96
C GLY A 60 2.18 5.43 -18.22
N SER A 61 1.09 5.44 -17.45
CA SER A 61 0.69 6.57 -16.59
C SER A 61 1.65 6.86 -15.44
N LEU A 62 2.53 5.92 -15.09
CA LEU A 62 3.51 6.06 -14.00
C LEU A 62 4.82 6.72 -14.45
N ALA A 63 5.07 6.83 -15.76
CA ALA A 63 6.38 7.19 -16.29
C ALA A 63 6.82 8.63 -15.96
N ALA A 64 5.87 9.53 -15.73
CA ALA A 64 6.13 10.93 -15.39
C ALA A 64 6.11 11.22 -13.89
N MET A 65 6.04 10.18 -13.04
CA MET A 65 5.85 10.31 -11.60
C MET A 65 7.18 10.19 -10.86
N ASP A 66 7.39 11.01 -9.84
CA ASP A 66 8.60 11.00 -9.02
C ASP A 66 8.56 9.91 -7.94
N ALA A 67 7.37 9.54 -7.47
CA ALA A 67 7.17 8.51 -6.46
C ALA A 67 5.83 7.79 -6.62
N ILE A 68 5.72 6.59 -6.06
CA ILE A 68 4.49 5.78 -6.10
C ILE A 68 4.03 5.46 -4.67
N LEU A 69 2.75 5.71 -4.40
CA LEU A 69 2.05 5.34 -3.18
C LEU A 69 0.93 4.36 -3.52
N VAL A 70 0.95 3.18 -2.90
CA VAL A 70 -0.17 2.23 -2.95
C VAL A 70 -0.84 2.20 -1.57
N PRO A 71 -2.10 2.65 -1.45
CA PRO A 71 -2.77 2.77 -0.17
C PRO A 71 -3.29 1.41 0.33
N GLY A 72 -3.94 1.43 1.49
CA GLY A 72 -4.77 0.33 1.93
C GLY A 72 -5.96 0.09 1.00
N GLY A 73 -6.52 -1.12 1.06
CA GLY A 73 -7.70 -1.50 0.29
C GLY A 73 -8.21 -2.86 0.72
N PHE A 74 -9.33 -3.27 0.14
CA PHE A 74 -9.97 -4.55 0.39
C PHE A 74 -10.48 -5.14 -0.92
N GLY A 75 -10.50 -6.47 -0.97
CA GLY A 75 -10.97 -7.22 -2.13
C GLY A 75 -9.94 -7.30 -3.26
N LYS A 76 -10.22 -8.21 -4.21
CA LYS A 76 -9.27 -8.66 -5.23
C LYS A 76 -9.10 -7.71 -6.44
N ARG A 77 -9.99 -6.74 -6.60
CA ARG A 77 -10.03 -5.89 -7.81
C ARG A 77 -8.87 -4.88 -7.84
N GLY A 78 -8.24 -4.75 -9.01
CA GLY A 78 -7.09 -3.85 -9.20
C GLY A 78 -5.84 -4.29 -8.43
N THR A 79 -5.77 -5.55 -8.00
CA THR A 79 -4.61 -6.06 -7.22
C THR A 79 -3.40 -6.28 -8.12
N GLU A 80 -3.59 -6.82 -9.32
CA GLU A 80 -2.48 -7.05 -10.25
C GLU A 80 -1.96 -5.71 -10.80
N GLY A 81 -2.81 -4.70 -10.94
CA GLY A 81 -2.38 -3.36 -11.35
C GLY A 81 -1.54 -2.67 -10.28
N LYS A 82 -1.88 -2.88 -9.00
CA LYS A 82 -1.03 -2.44 -7.88
C LYS A 82 0.32 -3.18 -7.88
N ILE A 83 0.33 -4.49 -8.10
CA ILE A 83 1.56 -5.29 -8.23
C ILE A 83 2.41 -4.78 -9.40
N CYS A 84 1.81 -4.47 -10.56
CA CYS A 84 2.49 -3.86 -11.70
C CYS A 84 3.10 -2.50 -11.36
N ALA A 85 2.39 -1.64 -10.62
CA ALA A 85 2.91 -0.35 -10.18
C ALA A 85 4.08 -0.50 -9.19
N ILE A 86 4.01 -1.47 -8.28
CA ILE A 86 5.09 -1.79 -7.34
C ILE A 86 6.34 -2.25 -8.09
N ARG A 87 6.17 -3.19 -9.04
CA ARG A 87 7.24 -3.67 -9.90
C ARG A 87 7.87 -2.50 -10.66
N PHE A 88 7.04 -1.65 -11.25
CA PHE A 88 7.49 -0.46 -11.95
C PHE A 88 8.36 0.43 -11.06
N ALA A 89 7.89 0.72 -9.83
CA ALA A 89 8.66 1.50 -8.85
C ALA A 89 10.03 0.87 -8.56
N ARG A 90 10.06 -0.45 -8.28
CA ARG A 90 11.29 -1.19 -7.97
C ARG A 90 12.28 -1.19 -9.13
N GLU A 91 11.83 -1.54 -10.33
CA GLU A 91 12.68 -1.65 -11.53
C GLU A 91 13.22 -0.28 -11.97
N HIS A 92 12.44 0.79 -11.81
CA HIS A 92 12.84 2.16 -12.14
C HIS A 92 13.49 2.91 -10.97
N LYS A 93 13.64 2.26 -9.81
CA LYS A 93 14.20 2.83 -8.58
C LYS A 93 13.48 4.10 -8.11
N LEU A 94 12.16 4.15 -8.32
CA LEU A 94 11.32 5.21 -7.79
C LEU A 94 11.06 4.96 -6.28
N PRO A 95 11.08 6.01 -5.44
CA PRO A 95 10.57 5.93 -4.08
C PRO A 95 9.16 5.34 -4.04
N TYR A 96 8.97 4.37 -3.15
CA TYR A 96 7.70 3.65 -2.99
C TYR A 96 7.22 3.69 -1.54
N LEU A 97 5.93 3.96 -1.34
CA LEU A 97 5.25 3.84 -0.06
C LEU A 97 4.03 2.92 -0.17
N GLY A 98 4.12 1.73 0.43
CA GLY A 98 3.01 0.78 0.51
C GLY A 98 2.36 0.80 1.89
N ILE A 99 1.04 0.99 1.94
CA ILE A 99 0.29 1.07 3.21
C ILE A 99 -0.69 -0.09 3.29
N CYS A 100 -0.62 -0.88 4.37
CA CYS A 100 -1.49 -2.04 4.59
C CYS A 100 -1.47 -2.98 3.38
N LEU A 101 -2.52 -2.99 2.55
CA LEU A 101 -2.57 -3.76 1.31
C LEU A 101 -1.39 -3.44 0.38
N GLY A 102 -1.00 -2.16 0.23
CA GLY A 102 0.17 -1.80 -0.57
C GLY A 102 1.48 -2.45 -0.07
N MET A 103 1.66 -2.58 1.24
CA MET A 103 2.80 -3.31 1.82
C MET A 103 2.69 -4.81 1.53
N GLN A 104 1.51 -5.41 1.72
CA GLN A 104 1.28 -6.83 1.45
C GLN A 104 1.58 -7.18 -0.01
N LEU A 105 1.10 -6.36 -0.95
CA LEU A 105 1.33 -6.56 -2.38
C LEU A 105 2.80 -6.33 -2.77
N ALA A 106 3.56 -5.54 -2.02
CA ALA A 106 5.00 -5.41 -2.24
C ALA A 106 5.76 -6.68 -1.88
N VAL A 107 5.35 -7.37 -0.81
CA VAL A 107 5.87 -8.71 -0.48
C VAL A 107 5.52 -9.71 -1.58
N VAL A 108 4.28 -9.66 -2.09
CA VAL A 108 3.83 -10.52 -3.20
C VAL A 108 4.64 -10.27 -4.47
N GLU A 109 4.79 -9.02 -4.90
CA GLU A 109 5.57 -8.65 -6.08
C GLU A 109 7.02 -9.15 -5.96
N TYR A 110 7.67 -8.88 -4.82
CA TYR A 110 9.05 -9.27 -4.61
C TYR A 110 9.22 -10.80 -4.56
N ALA A 111 8.29 -11.51 -3.93
CA ALA A 111 8.30 -12.98 -3.90
C ALA A 111 8.19 -13.56 -5.32
N ARG A 112 7.29 -13.01 -6.14
CA ARG A 112 7.10 -13.46 -7.53
C ARG A 112 8.34 -13.18 -8.39
N ASP A 113 8.84 -11.94 -8.36
CA ASP A 113 9.86 -11.51 -9.31
C ASP A 113 11.29 -11.84 -8.85
N MET A 114 11.63 -11.51 -7.60
CA MET A 114 13.00 -11.63 -7.09
C MET A 114 13.29 -12.97 -6.41
N ALA A 115 12.29 -13.60 -5.81
CA ALA A 115 12.46 -14.90 -5.14
C ALA A 115 12.01 -16.11 -5.99
N GLY A 116 11.53 -15.88 -7.22
CA GLY A 116 11.10 -16.95 -8.14
C GLY A 116 9.85 -17.71 -7.70
N MET A 117 9.10 -17.20 -6.71
CA MET A 117 7.87 -17.81 -6.19
C MET A 117 6.69 -17.49 -7.11
N THR A 118 6.73 -18.03 -8.32
CA THR A 118 5.65 -17.83 -9.30
C THR A 118 4.32 -18.28 -8.71
N GLY A 119 3.32 -17.39 -8.72
CA GLY A 119 2.02 -17.63 -8.11
C GLY A 119 1.91 -17.26 -6.62
N ALA A 120 2.93 -16.60 -6.03
CA ALA A 120 2.80 -16.10 -4.66
C ALA A 120 1.64 -15.12 -4.50
N HIS A 121 0.90 -15.23 -3.40
CA HIS A 121 -0.23 -14.35 -3.11
C HIS A 121 -0.57 -14.30 -1.61
N SER A 122 -1.46 -13.36 -1.26
CA SER A 122 -2.26 -13.42 -0.03
C SER A 122 -3.38 -14.46 -0.10
N THR A 123 -3.56 -15.24 0.97
CA THR A 123 -4.69 -16.17 1.13
C THR A 123 -6.05 -15.47 1.19
N GLU A 124 -6.07 -14.15 1.41
CA GLU A 124 -7.29 -13.33 1.30
C GLU A 124 -7.85 -13.34 -0.14
N PHE A 125 -6.97 -13.41 -1.15
CA PHE A 125 -7.34 -13.26 -2.56
C PHE A 125 -7.20 -14.55 -3.36
N GLU A 126 -6.24 -15.40 -3.00
CA GLU A 126 -5.99 -16.71 -3.61
C GLU A 126 -5.70 -17.74 -2.51
N ARG A 127 -6.74 -18.48 -2.11
CA ARG A 127 -6.62 -19.51 -1.06
C ARG A 127 -5.68 -20.65 -1.46
N ASP A 128 -5.69 -21.01 -2.74
CA ASP A 128 -4.90 -22.12 -3.28
C ASP A 128 -3.57 -21.64 -3.88
N ALA A 129 -3.07 -20.46 -3.48
CA ALA A 129 -1.80 -19.95 -3.94
C ALA A 129 -0.67 -20.94 -3.58
N PRO A 130 0.19 -21.34 -4.54
CA PRO A 130 1.30 -22.25 -4.25
C PRO A 130 2.28 -21.67 -3.21
N TYR A 131 2.34 -20.34 -3.09
CA TYR A 131 3.15 -19.64 -2.11
C TYR A 131 2.30 -18.57 -1.37
N PRO A 132 1.65 -18.92 -0.24
CA PRO A 132 0.82 -18.00 0.53
C PRO A 132 1.68 -17.08 1.42
N VAL A 133 2.36 -16.10 0.80
CA VAL A 133 3.32 -15.20 1.47
C VAL A 133 2.66 -14.18 2.40
N ILE A 134 1.35 -13.97 2.24
CA ILE A 134 0.53 -13.18 3.16
C ILE A 134 -0.64 -14.07 3.60
N GLY A 135 -0.96 -14.07 4.88
CA GLY A 135 -2.04 -14.89 5.42
C GLY A 135 -2.65 -14.31 6.67
N LEU A 136 -3.67 -15.01 7.18
CA LEU A 136 -4.34 -14.65 8.41
C LEU A 136 -3.37 -14.80 9.58
N ILE A 137 -3.31 -13.79 10.44
CA ILE A 137 -2.58 -13.89 11.71
C ILE A 137 -3.39 -14.82 12.61
N THR A 138 -2.85 -15.99 12.90
CA THR A 138 -3.50 -17.01 13.74
C THR A 138 -3.33 -16.75 15.23
N GLU A 139 -2.37 -15.90 15.64
CA GLU A 139 -2.22 -15.48 17.03
C GLU A 139 -1.59 -14.09 17.17
N TRP A 140 -2.08 -13.29 18.12
CA TRP A 140 -1.41 -12.05 18.56
C TRP A 140 -1.90 -11.63 19.95
N GLN A 141 -1.17 -10.75 20.63
CA GLN A 141 -1.63 -10.15 21.89
C GLN A 141 -2.31 -8.80 21.65
N ASP A 142 -3.47 -8.59 22.24
CA ASP A 142 -4.16 -7.30 22.23
C ASP A 142 -3.54 -6.30 23.25
N ARG A 143 -4.08 -5.08 23.32
CA ARG A 143 -3.60 -4.03 24.25
C ARG A 143 -3.69 -4.41 25.73
N SER A 144 -4.54 -5.39 26.08
CA SER A 144 -4.72 -5.88 27.45
C SER A 144 -3.74 -7.00 27.81
N GLY A 145 -2.92 -7.44 26.84
CA GLY A 145 -2.06 -8.60 26.97
C GLY A 145 -2.79 -9.92 26.73
N ARG A 146 -4.06 -9.89 26.31
CA ARG A 146 -4.81 -11.10 26.01
C ARG A 146 -4.35 -11.67 24.67
N LEU A 147 -4.01 -12.94 24.67
CA LEU A 147 -3.69 -13.68 23.46
C LEU A 147 -4.98 -13.98 22.69
N GLU A 148 -5.12 -13.38 21.53
CA GLU A 148 -6.12 -13.73 20.53
C GLU A 148 -5.59 -14.90 19.70
N LYS A 149 -6.43 -15.90 19.47
CA LYS A 149 -6.16 -17.04 18.58
C LYS A 149 -7.24 -17.14 17.53
N ARG A 150 -6.84 -17.40 16.29
CA ARG A 150 -7.75 -17.46 15.15
C ARG A 150 -7.39 -18.57 14.19
N ASP A 151 -8.42 -19.02 13.52
CA ASP A 151 -8.41 -19.91 12.38
C ASP A 151 -9.35 -19.38 11.29
N GLU A 152 -9.47 -20.12 10.21
CA GLU A 152 -10.34 -19.77 9.07
C GLU A 152 -11.83 -19.75 9.40
N SER A 153 -12.24 -20.40 10.49
CA SER A 153 -13.64 -20.44 10.97
C SER A 153 -13.98 -19.28 11.90
N SER A 154 -12.98 -18.51 12.31
CA SER A 154 -13.12 -17.40 13.25
C SER A 154 -13.73 -16.17 12.59
N ASP A 155 -14.77 -15.59 13.21
CA ASP A 155 -15.44 -14.38 12.72
C ASP A 155 -14.45 -13.23 12.45
N LEU A 156 -14.60 -12.55 11.30
CA LEU A 156 -13.75 -11.43 10.90
C LEU A 156 -13.96 -10.16 11.76
N GLY A 157 -15.04 -10.11 12.56
CA GLY A 157 -15.38 -8.98 13.42
C GLY A 157 -14.89 -9.11 14.87
N GLY A 158 -14.55 -7.98 15.52
CA GLY A 158 -14.28 -7.91 16.97
C GLY A 158 -12.87 -8.31 17.42
N THR A 159 -12.16 -9.12 16.63
CA THR A 159 -10.78 -9.59 16.88
C THR A 159 -9.83 -9.13 15.75
N MET A 160 -10.06 -7.95 15.18
CA MET A 160 -9.08 -7.34 14.27
C MET A 160 -8.04 -6.59 15.08
N ARG A 161 -6.78 -6.56 14.59
CA ARG A 161 -5.74 -5.68 15.16
C ARG A 161 -6.11 -4.22 14.85
N LEU A 162 -6.74 -3.55 15.82
CA LEU A 162 -7.23 -2.19 15.71
C LEU A 162 -6.65 -1.30 16.83
N GLY A 163 -6.51 -0.01 16.54
CA GLY A 163 -6.00 0.98 17.49
C GLY A 163 -4.48 1.03 17.59
N GLY A 164 -3.97 1.76 18.58
CA GLY A 164 -2.55 1.94 18.80
C GLY A 164 -1.88 0.62 19.22
N GLN A 165 -0.80 0.26 18.53
CA GLN A 165 0.03 -0.90 18.85
C GLN A 165 1.50 -0.51 18.80
N VAL A 166 2.28 -1.02 19.74
CA VAL A 166 3.72 -0.78 19.79
C VAL A 166 4.37 -1.55 18.63
N CYS A 167 5.07 -0.82 17.76
CA CYS A 167 5.92 -1.39 16.71
C CYS A 167 7.38 -1.17 17.11
N GLN A 168 8.11 -2.26 17.33
CA GLN A 168 9.56 -2.20 17.59
C GLN A 168 10.29 -2.26 16.25
N LEU A 169 11.05 -1.22 15.96
CA LEU A 169 11.87 -1.16 14.76
C LEU A 169 13.20 -1.85 15.03
N LYS A 170 13.70 -2.61 14.06
CA LYS A 170 15.10 -3.05 14.06
C LYS A 170 15.98 -1.88 13.63
N ASP A 171 17.22 -1.86 14.11
CA ASP A 171 18.22 -0.93 13.60
C ASP A 171 18.40 -1.13 12.08
N GLY A 172 18.53 -0.01 11.37
CA GLY A 172 18.65 0.06 9.92
C GLY A 172 20.08 0.00 9.42
#